data_AF-A0A4Q3RSK3-F1
#
_entry.id   AF-A0A4Q3RSK3-F1
#
_cell.length_a   1.000
_cell.length_b   1.000
_cell.length_c   1.000
_cell.angle_alpha   90.00
_cell.angle_beta   90.00
_cell.angle_gamma   90.00
#
_symmetry.space_group_name_H-M   'P 1'
#
loop_
_entity.id
_entity.type
_entity.pdbx_description
1 polymer ?
#
loop_
_entity_poly.entity_id
_entity_poly.type
_entity_poly.pdbx_seq_one_letter_code
_entity_poly.pdbx_strand_id
1 'polypeptide(L)'
;MLVSDFDFDLPEARIALRPANPRESARLLVVRPPEGLEDLTVGDLPSLLQPGDALVFNDTRVIPARLFGVRRREETEVRVEAILHRRLAPNRWTAFARPGKRLKVGDRILFGHKEDRACALTTVAADVVDKGEGGELTLAFELSGVDLDLAVAGVGEMPLPPYIAAKRPEDEQD
;
A
#
# COMPACT_ATOMS: atom_id res chain seq x y z
N MET A 1 18.51 -19.70 14.60
CA MET A 1 18.09 -19.37 13.23
C MET A 1 18.56 -17.96 12.96
N LEU A 2 19.56 -17.85 12.11
CA LEU A 2 20.12 -16.57 11.69
C LEU A 2 19.42 -16.14 10.41
N VAL A 3 19.37 -14.83 10.14
CA VAL A 3 18.81 -14.30 8.88
C VAL A 3 19.53 -14.90 7.66
N SER A 4 20.84 -15.15 7.81
CA SER A 4 21.68 -15.78 6.79
C SER A 4 21.24 -17.19 6.40
N ASP A 5 20.50 -17.90 7.26
CA ASP A 5 20.01 -19.25 6.96
C ASP A 5 18.95 -19.24 5.84
N PHE A 6 18.43 -18.05 5.48
CA PHE A 6 17.44 -17.82 4.44
C PHE A 6 17.99 -16.97 3.27
N ASP A 7 19.29 -16.71 3.25
CA ASP A 7 19.92 -15.93 2.19
C ASP A 7 20.14 -16.80 0.95
N PHE A 8 19.92 -16.22 -0.24
CA PHE A 8 20.10 -16.89 -1.52
C PHE A 8 20.44 -15.88 -2.62
N ASP A 9 21.15 -16.34 -3.65
CA ASP A 9 21.44 -15.51 -4.81
C ASP A 9 20.16 -15.29 -5.64
N LEU A 10 19.69 -14.04 -5.66
CA LEU A 10 18.53 -13.61 -6.45
C LEU A 10 18.97 -12.55 -7.45
N PRO A 11 19.25 -12.93 -8.71
CA PRO A 11 19.58 -11.96 -9.74
C PRO A 11 18.44 -10.95 -9.93
N GLU A 12 18.77 -9.67 -9.99
CA GLU A 12 17.78 -8.58 -10.06
C GLU A 12 16.85 -8.69 -11.28
N ALA A 13 17.35 -9.23 -12.39
CA ALA A 13 16.59 -9.49 -13.61
C ALA A 13 15.51 -10.59 -13.47
N ARG A 14 15.54 -11.36 -12.37
CA ARG A 14 14.52 -12.38 -12.04
C ARG A 14 13.41 -11.82 -11.13
N ILE A 15 13.53 -10.59 -10.66
CA ILE A 15 12.47 -9.89 -9.92
C ILE A 15 11.50 -9.29 -10.95
N ALA A 16 10.32 -9.89 -11.06
CA ALA A 16 9.29 -9.39 -11.95
C ALA A 16 8.85 -7.98 -11.54
N LEU A 17 8.85 -7.05 -12.51
CA LEU A 17 8.35 -5.68 -12.32
C LEU A 17 6.89 -5.54 -12.72
N ARG A 18 6.33 -6.58 -13.37
CA ARG A 18 4.97 -6.65 -13.88
C ARG A 18 4.41 -8.04 -13.64
N PRO A 19 3.09 -8.16 -13.42
CA PRO A 19 2.44 -9.47 -13.44
C PRO A 19 2.54 -10.10 -14.84
N ALA A 20 2.45 -11.44 -14.88
CA ALA A 20 2.26 -12.14 -16.15
C ALA A 20 0.91 -11.76 -16.77
N ASN A 21 0.85 -11.71 -18.10
CA ASN A 21 -0.38 -11.48 -18.84
C ASN A 21 -0.50 -12.54 -19.96
N PRO A 22 -1.50 -13.43 -19.92
CA PRO A 22 -2.59 -13.49 -18.94
C PRO A 22 -2.11 -14.01 -17.56
N ARG A 23 -2.84 -13.70 -16.47
CA ARG A 23 -2.34 -13.93 -15.09
C ARG A 23 -2.06 -15.41 -14.81
N GLU A 24 -2.85 -16.30 -15.38
CA GLU A 24 -2.71 -17.76 -15.29
C GLU A 24 -1.45 -18.30 -15.97
N SER A 25 -0.79 -17.53 -16.84
CA SER A 25 0.45 -17.93 -17.49
C SER A 25 1.68 -17.77 -16.59
N ALA A 26 1.52 -17.25 -15.38
CA ALA A 26 2.60 -17.22 -14.40
C ALA A 26 3.05 -18.65 -14.05
N ARG A 27 4.36 -18.84 -13.83
CA ARG A 27 4.92 -20.14 -13.43
C ARG A 27 4.47 -20.50 -12.01
N LEU A 28 4.13 -21.77 -11.82
CA LEU A 28 3.81 -22.40 -10.55
C LEU A 28 4.85 -23.50 -10.29
N LEU A 29 5.68 -23.34 -9.27
CA LEU A 29 6.61 -24.39 -8.83
C LEU A 29 5.89 -25.28 -7.80
N VAL A 30 5.64 -26.52 -8.17
CA VAL A 30 5.09 -27.53 -7.27
C VAL A 30 6.24 -28.24 -6.57
N VAL A 31 6.23 -28.20 -5.23
CA VAL A 31 7.23 -28.86 -4.39
C VAL A 31 6.56 -30.06 -3.73
N ARG A 32 6.99 -31.27 -4.08
CA ARG A 32 6.47 -32.53 -3.49
C ARG A 32 7.62 -33.27 -2.83
N PRO A 33 7.87 -33.09 -1.52
CA PRO A 33 8.86 -33.91 -0.84
C PRO A 33 8.25 -35.30 -0.53
N PRO A 34 8.92 -36.43 -0.87
CA PRO A 34 10.27 -36.57 -1.43
C PRO A 34 10.34 -36.64 -2.97
N GLU A 35 9.20 -36.58 -3.67
CA GLU A 35 9.07 -36.83 -5.10
C GLU A 35 9.80 -35.82 -6.02
N GLY A 36 10.11 -34.61 -5.54
CA GLY A 36 10.91 -33.60 -6.23
C GLY A 36 10.20 -32.27 -6.49
N LEU A 37 10.64 -31.61 -7.58
CA LEU A 37 10.14 -30.31 -8.05
C LEU A 37 9.50 -30.48 -9.42
N GLU A 38 8.39 -29.79 -9.65
CA GLU A 38 7.66 -29.79 -10.92
C GLU A 38 7.28 -28.36 -11.32
N ASP A 39 7.56 -28.00 -12.57
CA ASP A 39 7.21 -26.70 -13.14
C ASP A 39 5.87 -26.78 -13.89
N LEU A 40 4.88 -26.03 -13.41
CA LEU A 40 3.57 -25.85 -14.03
C LEU A 40 3.28 -24.36 -14.27
N THR A 41 2.06 -24.05 -14.69
CA THR A 41 1.50 -22.70 -14.69
C THR A 41 0.41 -22.56 -13.63
N VAL A 42 0.08 -21.32 -13.25
CA VAL A 42 -1.04 -21.06 -12.33
C VAL A 42 -2.37 -21.57 -12.91
N GLY A 43 -2.51 -21.57 -14.25
CA GLY A 43 -3.66 -22.16 -14.94
C GLY A 43 -3.84 -23.67 -14.70
N ASP A 44 -2.77 -24.38 -14.35
CA ASP A 44 -2.80 -25.82 -14.03
C ASP A 44 -3.22 -26.10 -12.59
N LEU A 45 -3.32 -25.08 -11.73
CA LEU A 45 -3.67 -25.23 -10.31
C LEU A 45 -4.93 -26.08 -10.08
N PRO A 46 -6.03 -25.97 -10.85
CA PRO A 46 -7.21 -26.81 -10.65
C PRO A 46 -6.94 -28.31 -10.77
N SER A 47 -5.93 -28.73 -11.55
CA SER A 47 -5.56 -30.14 -11.70
C SER A 47 -4.88 -30.73 -10.46
N LEU A 48 -4.39 -29.86 -9.56
CA LEU A 48 -3.71 -30.26 -8.33
C LEU A 48 -4.66 -30.45 -7.14
N LEU A 49 -5.91 -30.00 -7.26
CA LEU A 49 -6.90 -30.00 -6.19
C LEU A 49 -7.81 -31.22 -6.27
N GLN A 50 -8.29 -31.68 -5.12
CA GLN A 50 -9.24 -32.78 -5.00
C GLN A 50 -10.60 -32.29 -4.51
N PRO A 51 -11.69 -33.02 -4.83
CA PRO A 51 -12.99 -32.75 -4.23
C PRO A 51 -12.92 -32.75 -2.71
N GLY A 52 -13.28 -31.63 -2.09
CA GLY A 52 -13.22 -31.45 -0.63
C GLY A 52 -12.12 -30.48 -0.16
N ASP A 53 -11.19 -30.10 -1.03
CA ASP A 53 -10.18 -29.08 -0.71
C ASP A 53 -10.81 -27.69 -0.55
N ALA A 54 -10.27 -26.90 0.38
CA ALA A 54 -10.67 -25.53 0.62
C ALA A 54 -9.58 -24.55 0.17
N LEU A 55 -9.91 -23.69 -0.78
CA LEU A 55 -9.08 -22.54 -1.14
C LEU A 55 -9.47 -21.34 -0.28
N VAL A 56 -8.59 -20.94 0.64
CA VAL A 56 -8.79 -19.76 1.48
C VAL A 56 -8.11 -18.57 0.82
N PHE A 57 -8.92 -17.69 0.25
CA PHE A 57 -8.43 -16.44 -0.31
C PHE A 57 -8.43 -15.35 0.76
N ASN A 58 -7.35 -14.58 0.80
CA ASN A 58 -7.29 -13.36 1.57
C ASN A 58 -7.78 -12.22 0.69
N ASP A 59 -9.07 -11.88 0.79
CA ASP A 59 -9.63 -10.67 0.20
C ASP A 59 -9.27 -9.48 1.10
N THR A 60 -8.04 -8.97 0.94
CA THR A 60 -7.63 -7.75 1.59
C THR A 60 -8.32 -6.58 0.90
N ARG A 61 -9.33 -6.03 1.57
CA ARG A 61 -9.78 -4.66 1.34
C ARG A 61 -8.68 -3.70 1.77
N VAL A 62 -7.64 -3.57 0.95
CA VAL A 62 -6.61 -2.54 1.09
C VAL A 62 -7.30 -1.21 0.81
N ILE A 63 -7.56 -0.44 1.86
CA ILE A 63 -7.95 0.96 1.69
C ILE A 63 -6.73 1.65 1.05
N PRO A 64 -6.89 2.38 -0.08
CA PRO A 64 -5.82 3.18 -0.69
C PRO A 64 -5.25 4.15 0.34
N ALA A 65 -4.16 3.74 0.99
CA ALA A 65 -3.72 4.35 2.22
C ALA A 65 -2.63 5.39 1.98
N ARG A 66 -2.18 5.57 0.73
CA ARG A 66 -1.17 6.56 0.37
C ARG A 66 -1.86 7.87 0.00
N LEU A 67 -1.74 8.86 0.88
CA LEU A 67 -2.36 10.18 0.73
C LEU A 67 -1.31 11.23 0.39
N PHE A 68 -1.58 12.06 -0.60
CA PHE A 68 -0.81 13.27 -0.87
C PHE A 68 -1.58 14.50 -0.43
N GLY A 69 -0.88 15.38 0.27
CA GLY A 69 -1.48 16.57 0.84
C GLY A 69 -0.51 17.69 1.08
N VAL A 70 -1.04 18.77 1.63
CA VAL A 70 -0.29 19.99 1.86
C VAL A 70 -0.56 20.46 3.28
N ARG A 71 0.53 20.69 4.02
CA ARG A 71 0.51 21.40 5.30
C ARG A 71 0.88 22.86 5.07
N ARG A 72 -0.03 23.76 5.42
CA ARG A 72 0.22 25.22 5.40
C ARG A 72 0.40 25.72 6.83
N ARG A 73 1.50 26.43 7.08
CA ARG A 73 1.73 27.15 8.33
C ARG A 73 2.34 28.49 8.00
N GLU A 74 1.62 29.57 8.32
CA GLU A 74 2.02 30.94 7.96
C GLU A 74 2.30 31.03 6.45
N GLU A 75 3.46 31.55 6.04
CA GLU A 75 3.89 31.62 4.63
C GLU A 75 4.57 30.33 4.12
N THR A 76 4.66 29.28 4.95
CA THR A 76 5.34 28.03 4.56
C THR A 76 4.36 26.94 4.14
N GLU A 77 4.49 26.50 2.88
CA GLU A 77 3.80 25.33 2.35
C GLU A 77 4.74 24.10 2.34
N VAL A 78 4.25 22.95 2.83
CA VAL A 78 4.99 21.69 2.79
C VAL A 78 4.11 20.61 2.19
N ARG A 79 4.58 20.02 1.08
CA ARG A 79 3.99 18.81 0.51
C ARG A 79 4.26 17.63 1.46
N VAL A 80 3.23 16.85 1.70
CA VAL A 80 3.24 15.69 2.59
C VAL A 80 2.70 14.48 1.84
N GLU A 81 3.48 13.41 1.86
CA GLU A 81 3.01 12.06 1.58
C GLU A 81 2.74 11.37 2.93
N ALA A 82 1.58 10.75 3.11
CA ALA A 82 1.22 10.00 4.30
C ALA A 82 0.70 8.61 3.92
N ILE A 83 1.33 7.54 4.42
CA ILE A 83 0.86 6.17 4.24
C ILE A 83 0.18 5.72 5.53
N LEU A 84 -1.14 5.60 5.52
CA LEU A 84 -1.91 5.07 6.65
C LEU A 84 -1.56 3.59 6.82
N HIS A 85 -1.23 3.15 8.03
CA HIS A 85 -0.86 1.74 8.25
C HIS A 85 -1.65 1.06 9.35
N ARG A 86 -2.22 1.81 10.31
CA ARG A 86 -3.05 1.23 11.36
C ARG A 86 -4.12 2.20 11.84
N ARG A 87 -5.36 1.72 11.88
CA ARG A 87 -6.52 2.45 12.41
C ARG A 87 -6.54 2.35 13.93
N LEU A 88 -6.56 3.49 14.62
CA LEU A 88 -6.64 3.57 16.08
C LEU A 88 -8.07 3.84 16.58
N ALA A 89 -8.86 4.56 15.78
CA ALA A 89 -10.25 4.90 16.08
C ALA A 89 -11.03 5.13 14.76
N PRO A 90 -12.36 5.31 14.80
CA PRO A 90 -13.16 5.59 13.61
C PRO A 90 -12.66 6.79 12.77
N ASN A 91 -12.02 7.78 13.40
CA ASN A 91 -11.43 8.94 12.74
C ASN A 91 -9.92 9.09 12.95
N ARG A 92 -9.22 8.07 13.47
CA ARG A 92 -7.78 8.18 13.78
C ARG A 92 -6.97 7.06 13.18
N TRP A 93 -5.83 7.43 12.62
CA TRP A 93 -4.86 6.51 12.03
C TRP A 93 -3.43 6.87 12.45
N THR A 94 -2.59 5.85 12.59
CA THR A 94 -1.14 6.05 12.49
C THR A 94 -0.72 5.99 11.02
N ALA A 95 0.20 6.88 10.66
CA ALA A 95 0.67 7.07 9.30
C ALA A 95 2.17 7.29 9.25
N PHE A 96 2.84 6.74 8.23
CA PHE A 96 4.21 7.10 7.91
C PHE A 96 4.21 8.33 7.02
N ALA A 97 4.77 9.44 7.50
CA ALA A 97 4.74 10.71 6.78
C ALA A 97 6.12 11.07 6.21
N ARG A 98 6.14 11.59 4.98
CA ARG A 98 7.32 12.18 4.33
C ARG A 98 6.99 13.59 3.84
N PRO A 99 7.68 14.65 4.34
CA PRO A 99 8.72 14.68 5.37
C PRO A 99 8.13 14.78 6.79
N GLY A 100 7.97 13.66 7.51
CA GLY A 100 7.40 13.62 8.87
C GLY A 100 8.16 14.44 9.92
N LYS A 101 9.48 14.66 9.74
CA LYS A 101 10.27 15.55 10.62
C LYS A 101 9.82 17.01 10.58
N ARG A 102 9.28 17.49 9.44
CA ARG A 102 8.83 18.89 9.26
C ARG A 102 7.39 19.13 9.76
N LEU A 103 6.72 18.08 10.22
CA LEU A 103 5.37 18.14 10.77
C LEU A 103 5.43 18.16 12.30
N LYS A 104 4.56 18.97 12.90
CA LYS A 104 4.42 19.15 14.35
C LYS A 104 3.01 18.77 14.78
N VAL A 105 2.86 18.38 16.05
CA VAL A 105 1.52 18.25 16.67
C VAL A 105 0.80 19.59 16.57
N GLY A 106 -0.47 19.55 16.18
CA GLY A 106 -1.29 20.72 15.86
C GLY A 106 -1.21 21.19 14.41
N ASP A 107 -0.31 20.63 13.57
CA ASP A 107 -0.33 20.91 12.14
C ASP A 107 -1.58 20.30 11.50
N ARG A 108 -2.24 21.09 10.64
CA ARG A 108 -3.35 20.64 9.81
C ARG A 108 -2.88 20.33 8.39
N ILE A 109 -3.24 19.17 7.87
CA ILE A 109 -2.88 18.67 6.55
C ILE A 109 -4.16 18.52 5.73
N LEU A 110 -4.14 19.05 4.50
CA LEU A 110 -5.22 18.88 3.53
C LEU A 110 -4.77 17.88 2.46
N PHE A 111 -5.39 16.71 2.43
CA PHE A 111 -5.15 15.65 1.45
C PHE A 111 -6.10 15.77 0.25
N GLY A 112 -5.62 15.46 -0.94
CA GLY A 112 -6.36 15.56 -2.21
C GLY A 112 -5.59 16.33 -3.28
N HIS A 113 -5.77 15.94 -4.54
CA HIS A 113 -5.07 16.51 -5.70
C HIS A 113 -5.57 17.91 -6.07
N LYS A 114 -4.64 18.83 -6.34
CA LYS A 114 -4.92 20.09 -7.07
C LYS A 114 -4.76 19.95 -8.58
N GLU A 115 -4.11 18.88 -9.06
CA GLU A 115 -3.60 18.82 -10.44
C GLU A 115 -4.47 18.01 -11.41
N ASP A 116 -5.38 17.13 -10.96
CA ASP A 116 -6.33 16.44 -11.84
C ASP A 116 -7.73 17.06 -11.81
N ARG A 117 -8.06 17.75 -12.90
CA ARG A 117 -9.32 18.47 -13.15
C ARG A 117 -10.56 17.57 -13.34
N ALA A 118 -10.48 16.27 -13.04
CA ALA A 118 -11.59 15.35 -13.23
C ALA A 118 -12.46 15.15 -11.97
N CYS A 119 -11.91 15.32 -10.76
CA CYS A 119 -12.64 15.10 -9.51
C CYS A 119 -12.33 16.20 -8.48
N ALA A 120 -12.80 17.42 -8.73
CA ALA A 120 -12.57 18.58 -7.87
C ALA A 120 -13.31 18.56 -6.51
N LEU A 121 -13.66 17.40 -5.95
CA LEU A 121 -14.67 17.34 -4.88
C LEU A 121 -14.37 16.47 -3.65
N THR A 122 -13.16 15.94 -3.48
CA THR A 122 -12.83 15.28 -2.21
C THR A 122 -11.51 15.78 -1.69
N THR A 123 -11.55 16.77 -0.80
CA THR A 123 -10.41 17.10 0.07
C THR A 123 -10.66 16.50 1.42
N VAL A 124 -9.67 15.83 1.99
CA VAL A 124 -9.75 15.24 3.33
C VAL A 124 -8.78 15.96 4.24
N ALA A 125 -9.29 16.59 5.30
CA ALA A 125 -8.46 17.24 6.29
C ALA A 125 -8.12 16.30 7.46
N ALA A 126 -6.89 16.38 7.95
CA ALA A 126 -6.49 15.76 9.20
C ALA A 126 -5.54 16.65 10.00
N ASP A 127 -5.69 16.59 11.31
CA ASP A 127 -4.79 17.23 12.26
C ASP A 127 -3.77 16.21 12.80
N VAL A 128 -2.52 16.63 12.92
CA VAL A 128 -1.48 15.84 13.59
C VAL A 128 -1.72 15.93 15.09
N VAL A 129 -2.18 14.86 15.71
CA VAL A 129 -2.50 14.83 17.16
C VAL A 129 -1.39 14.22 18.00
N ASP A 130 -0.50 13.43 17.38
CA ASP A 130 0.65 12.85 18.05
C ASP A 130 1.78 12.52 17.07
N LYS A 131 2.99 12.35 17.58
CA LYS A 131 4.20 12.03 16.80
C LYS A 131 5.00 10.93 17.47
N GLY A 132 5.14 9.81 16.76
CA GLY A 132 5.97 8.69 17.17
C GLY A 132 7.44 8.85 16.76
N GLU A 133 8.22 7.82 17.06
CA GLU A 133 9.61 7.74 16.62
C GLU A 133 9.70 7.49 15.11
N GLY A 134 10.81 7.87 14.47
CA GLY A 134 11.07 7.53 13.06
C GLY A 134 10.22 8.24 12.00
N GLY A 135 9.34 9.18 12.35
CA GLY A 135 8.51 9.93 11.39
C GLY A 135 7.07 9.39 11.25
N GLU A 136 6.66 8.50 12.15
CA GLU A 136 5.26 8.11 12.34
C GLU A 136 4.46 9.28 12.97
N LEU A 137 3.25 9.50 12.48
CA LEU A 137 2.30 10.49 12.99
C LEU A 137 0.97 9.83 13.30
N THR A 138 0.29 10.33 14.33
CA THR A 138 -1.14 10.06 14.50
C THR A 138 -1.93 11.19 13.87
N LEU A 139 -2.76 10.84 12.89
CA LEU A 139 -3.65 11.74 12.17
C LEU A 139 -5.08 11.57 12.72
N ALA A 140 -5.71 12.69 13.08
CA ALA A 140 -7.13 12.75 13.39
C ALA A 140 -7.86 13.44 12.24
N PHE A 141 -8.73 12.69 11.57
CA PHE A 141 -9.52 13.16 10.44
C PHE A 141 -10.81 13.85 10.91
N GLU A 142 -11.32 14.77 10.08
CA GLU A 142 -12.63 15.40 10.31
C GLU A 142 -13.80 14.43 10.05
N LEU A 143 -13.59 13.46 9.15
CA LEU A 143 -14.54 12.39 8.85
C LEU A 143 -14.28 11.17 9.73
N SER A 144 -15.29 10.29 9.87
CA SER A 144 -15.19 9.07 10.68
C SER A 144 -15.87 7.88 10.03
N GLY A 145 -15.42 6.67 10.39
CA GLY A 145 -16.04 5.43 9.94
C GLY A 145 -16.06 5.30 8.41
N VAL A 146 -17.22 4.89 7.87
CA VAL A 146 -17.41 4.64 6.44
C VAL A 146 -17.20 5.90 5.60
N ASP A 147 -17.60 7.07 6.09
CA ASP A 147 -17.40 8.32 5.35
C ASP A 147 -15.91 8.65 5.18
N LEU A 148 -15.10 8.35 6.20
CA LEU A 148 -13.65 8.48 6.11
C LEU A 148 -13.07 7.44 5.14
N ASP A 149 -13.55 6.20 5.18
CA ASP A 149 -13.06 5.15 4.28
C ASP A 149 -13.33 5.51 2.81
N LEU A 150 -14.53 6.00 2.51
CA LEU A 150 -14.88 6.46 1.16
C LEU A 150 -14.06 7.68 0.73
N ALA A 151 -13.86 8.63 1.64
CA ALA A 151 -13.08 9.82 1.33
C ALA A 151 -11.60 9.48 1.09
N VAL A 152 -11.00 8.64 1.93
CA VAL A 152 -9.63 8.14 1.77
C VAL A 152 -9.49 7.33 0.48
N ALA A 153 -10.44 6.44 0.17
CA ALA A 153 -10.41 5.70 -1.10
C ALA A 153 -10.56 6.62 -2.33
N GLY A 154 -11.25 7.75 -2.19
CA GLY A 154 -11.40 8.74 -3.26
C GLY A 154 -10.19 9.65 -3.47
N VAL A 155 -9.31 9.81 -2.47
CA VAL A 155 -8.11 10.67 -2.56
C VAL A 155 -6.78 9.93 -2.49
N GLY A 156 -6.83 8.65 -2.12
CA GLY A 156 -5.67 7.83 -1.85
C GLY A 156 -5.26 6.99 -3.05
N GLU A 157 -3.97 6.72 -3.11
CA GLU A 157 -3.36 5.83 -4.10
C GLU A 157 -3.00 4.50 -3.44
N MET A 158 -2.89 3.45 -4.26
CA MET A 158 -2.44 2.14 -3.80
C MET A 158 -0.91 2.18 -3.67
N PRO A 159 -0.33 1.92 -2.50
CA PRO A 159 1.12 1.97 -2.38
C PRO A 159 1.76 0.81 -3.14
N LEU A 160 2.55 1.11 -4.19
CA LEU A 160 3.42 0.11 -4.77
C LEU A 160 4.49 -0.34 -3.77
N PRO A 161 4.88 -1.63 -3.77
CA PRO A 161 6.05 -2.09 -3.08
C PRO A 161 7.29 -1.27 -3.48
N PRO A 162 8.20 -0.96 -2.53
CA PRO A 162 9.31 -0.03 -2.76
C PRO A 162 10.25 -0.47 -3.89
N TYR A 163 10.37 -1.77 -4.15
CA TYR A 163 11.21 -2.30 -5.23
C TYR A 163 10.62 -2.06 -6.64
N ILE A 164 9.31 -1.84 -6.76
CA ILE A 164 8.64 -1.48 -8.02
C ILE A 164 8.65 0.03 -8.20
N ALA A 165 8.26 0.77 -7.16
CA ALA A 165 8.17 2.23 -7.15
C ALA A 165 9.51 2.93 -7.44
N ALA A 166 10.64 2.30 -7.09
CA ALA A 166 11.97 2.83 -7.38
C ALA A 166 12.38 2.71 -8.86
N LYS A 167 11.68 1.87 -9.65
CA LYS A 167 12.09 1.51 -11.01
C LYS A 167 11.13 1.99 -12.10
N ARG A 168 9.86 2.24 -11.77
CA ARG A 168 8.83 2.71 -12.72
C ARG A 168 7.70 3.49 -12.02
N PRO A 169 7.02 4.41 -12.74
CA PRO A 169 5.75 4.97 -12.30
C PRO A 169 4.61 3.94 -12.42
N GLU A 170 3.52 4.18 -11.67
CA GLU A 170 2.29 3.38 -11.63
C GLU A 170 1.49 3.49 -12.94
N ASP A 171 0.78 2.43 -13.34
CA ASP A 171 -0.24 2.47 -14.39
C ASP A 171 -1.35 1.44 -14.22
N GLU A 172 -2.35 1.47 -15.11
CA GLU A 172 -3.57 0.62 -15.06
C GLU A 172 -3.32 -0.90 -15.09
N GLN A 173 -2.09 -1.35 -15.36
CA GLN A 173 -1.74 -2.78 -15.48
C GLN A 173 -1.06 -3.36 -14.23
N ASP A 174 -0.82 -2.55 -13.19
CA ASP A 174 -0.31 -3.02 -11.89
C ASP A 174 -1.44 -3.68 -11.06
#